data_AF-A0A959A886-F1
#
_entry.id   AF-A0A959A886-F1
#
_cell.length_a   1.000
_cell.length_b   1.000
_cell.length_c   1.000
_cell.angle_alpha   90.00
_cell.angle_beta   90.00
_cell.angle_gamma   90.00
#
_symmetry.space_group_name_H-M   'P 1'
#
loop_
_entity.id
_entity.type
_entity.pdbx_description
1 polymer ?
#
loop_
_entity_poly.entity_id
_entity_poly.type
_entity_poly.pdbx_seq_one_letter_code
_entity_poly.pdbx_strand_id
1 'polypeptide(L)'
;MKEGTNSPFKRIERIIGLLAINTLLLILLLLGLEYALERWEPALKGDASLIARCVPLREAGLPNSSFLIKPNPHDFLISDNIVDKTYKISLDSNGFISSNIESEGAVGNVYFLGGSTTLCAMVDDSLRFPGLVSNLFANADLKVNTFNGGEKSNHTLNSINNLINKVIHTNANMVVMMHNVNDLSYMMYFGDYFSQDEDFFRRLIVTAYIPEKTNNSLINLHTSSLIFRIKKSFQALYPNVYGSLYELKQNVNNDPIAVVPNFWTIV
;
A
#
# COMPACT_ATOMS: atom_id res chain seq x y z
N MET A 1 -66.77 11.23 40.32
CA MET A 1 -65.44 11.72 39.90
C MET A 1 -64.52 10.54 39.62
N LYS A 2 -64.32 10.19 38.36
CA LYS A 2 -63.20 9.35 37.90
C LYS A 2 -62.36 10.18 36.93
N GLU A 3 -61.69 11.20 37.46
CA GLU A 3 -60.62 11.89 36.74
C GLU A 3 -59.39 10.97 36.77
N GLY A 4 -59.41 10.01 35.86
CA GLY A 4 -58.44 8.93 35.79
C GLY A 4 -57.53 9.06 34.58
N THR A 5 -56.53 9.93 34.68
CA THR A 5 -55.17 9.67 34.19
C THR A 5 -54.95 9.39 32.68
N ASN A 6 -55.22 10.36 31.82
CA ASN A 6 -54.54 10.46 30.51
C ASN A 6 -53.74 11.76 30.44
N SER A 7 -52.78 11.94 31.36
CA SER A 7 -51.85 13.07 31.23
C SER A 7 -50.98 12.84 29.97
N PRO A 8 -50.69 13.88 29.19
CA PRO A 8 -49.87 13.78 27.98
C PRO A 8 -48.50 13.13 28.27
N PHE A 9 -47.97 13.31 29.48
CA PHE A 9 -46.76 12.65 29.97
C PHE A 9 -46.84 11.12 29.95
N LYS A 10 -47.94 10.51 30.44
CA LYS A 10 -48.12 9.06 30.40
C LYS A 10 -48.20 8.51 28.98
N ARG A 11 -48.63 9.32 28.01
CA ARG A 11 -48.66 8.93 26.59
C ARG A 11 -47.25 8.95 25.98
N ILE A 12 -46.43 9.93 26.32
CA ILE A 12 -45.02 10.02 25.86
C ILE A 12 -44.19 8.88 26.43
N GLU A 13 -44.33 8.56 27.72
CA GLU A 13 -43.65 7.43 28.36
C GLU A 13 -43.95 6.10 27.65
N ARG A 14 -45.22 5.88 27.26
CA ARG A 14 -45.63 4.69 26.50
C ARG A 14 -45.00 4.63 25.11
N ILE A 15 -44.90 5.76 24.41
CA ILE A 15 -44.28 5.83 23.08
C ILE A 15 -42.78 5.53 23.18
N ILE A 16 -42.08 6.12 24.15
CA ILE A 16 -40.65 5.88 24.40
C ILE A 16 -40.43 4.39 24.73
N GLY A 17 -41.28 3.82 25.59
CA GLY A 17 -41.23 2.39 25.94
C GLY A 17 -41.38 1.49 24.72
N LEU A 18 -42.36 1.78 23.84
CA LEU A 18 -42.56 1.01 22.60
C LEU A 18 -41.37 1.13 21.63
N LEU A 19 -40.78 2.32 21.50
CA LEU A 19 -39.59 2.52 20.66
C LEU A 19 -38.37 1.76 21.21
N ALA A 20 -38.16 1.77 22.52
CA ALA A 20 -37.08 1.03 23.16
C ALA A 20 -37.23 -0.49 22.95
N ILE A 21 -38.45 -1.02 23.11
CA ILE A 21 -38.74 -2.45 22.88
C ILE A 21 -38.50 -2.83 21.41
N ASN A 22 -38.99 -2.03 20.45
CA ASN A 22 -38.77 -2.31 19.03
C ASN A 22 -37.29 -2.24 18.65
N THR A 23 -36.54 -1.30 19.23
CA THR A 23 -35.09 -1.19 19.01
C THR A 23 -34.36 -2.41 19.55
N LEU A 24 -34.72 -2.87 20.76
CA LEU A 24 -34.15 -4.07 21.35
C LEU A 24 -34.46 -5.33 20.51
N LEU A 25 -35.70 -5.47 20.04
CA LEU A 25 -36.10 -6.57 19.17
C LEU A 25 -35.34 -6.58 17.85
N LEU A 26 -35.12 -5.40 17.25
CA LEU A 26 -34.30 -5.26 16.04
C LEU A 26 -32.85 -5.67 16.29
N ILE A 27 -32.25 -5.27 17.42
CA ILE A 27 -30.89 -5.67 17.79
C ILE A 27 -30.80 -7.19 17.95
N LEU A 28 -31.76 -7.80 18.65
CA LEU A 28 -31.80 -9.25 18.84
C LEU A 28 -31.99 -10.01 17.52
N LEU A 29 -32.82 -9.50 16.62
CA LEU A 29 -32.99 -10.05 15.27
C LEU A 29 -31.67 -10.00 14.49
N LEU A 30 -30.96 -8.87 14.54
CA LEU A 30 -29.67 -8.72 13.85
C LEU A 30 -28.61 -9.66 14.41
N LEU A 31 -28.53 -9.80 15.74
CA LEU A 31 -27.62 -10.76 16.39
C LEU A 31 -27.98 -12.21 16.05
N GLY A 32 -29.27 -12.55 16.01
CA GLY A 32 -29.74 -13.88 15.61
C GLY A 32 -29.43 -14.19 14.14
N LEU A 33 -29.55 -13.20 13.27
CA LEU A 33 -29.22 -13.32 11.85
C LEU A 33 -27.71 -13.46 11.63
N GLU A 34 -26.89 -12.75 12.40
CA GLU A 34 -25.43 -12.93 12.43
C GLU A 34 -25.04 -14.34 12.87
N TYR A 35 -25.60 -14.82 13.98
CA TYR A 35 -25.38 -16.19 14.45
C TYR A 35 -25.80 -17.25 13.42
N ALA A 36 -26.96 -17.06 12.79
CA ALA A 36 -27.45 -17.95 11.75
C ALA A 36 -26.56 -17.93 10.50
N LEU A 37 -26.10 -16.76 10.07
CA LEU A 37 -25.18 -16.62 8.94
C LEU A 37 -23.82 -17.27 9.23
N GLU A 38 -23.21 -17.02 10.39
CA GLU A 38 -21.94 -17.67 10.78
C GLU A 38 -22.03 -19.19 10.78
N ARG A 39 -23.21 -19.73 11.14
CA ARG A 39 -23.47 -21.18 11.20
C ARG A 39 -23.90 -21.77 9.86
N TRP A 40 -24.42 -20.97 8.93
CA TRP A 40 -24.78 -21.40 7.58
C TRP A 40 -23.66 -21.18 6.55
N GLU A 41 -22.70 -20.31 6.85
CA GLU A 41 -21.48 -20.08 6.08
C GLU A 41 -20.32 -21.12 6.26
N PRO A 42 -20.47 -22.34 6.85
CA PRO A 42 -19.43 -23.37 6.76
C PRO A 42 -19.13 -23.81 5.33
N ALA A 43 -20.05 -23.61 4.37
CA ALA A 43 -19.86 -23.96 2.97
C ALA A 43 -18.94 -22.99 2.20
N LEU A 44 -18.70 -21.78 2.71
CA LEU A 44 -17.72 -20.83 2.17
C LEU A 44 -16.37 -20.88 2.91
N LYS A 45 -16.36 -21.43 4.13
CA LYS A 45 -15.15 -21.89 4.85
C LYS A 45 -14.67 -23.23 4.30
N GLY A 46 -14.70 -23.38 2.98
CA GLY A 46 -13.98 -24.48 2.34
C GLY A 46 -12.52 -24.42 2.78
N ASP A 47 -11.93 -25.60 2.91
CA ASP A 47 -10.52 -25.91 3.21
C ASP A 47 -9.58 -25.37 2.11
N ALA A 48 -9.80 -24.12 1.70
CA ALA A 48 -9.03 -23.41 0.73
C ALA A 48 -7.85 -22.83 1.49
N SER A 49 -6.75 -23.57 1.45
CA SER A 49 -5.48 -22.91 1.19
C SER A 49 -5.71 -21.81 0.15
N LEU A 50 -5.80 -20.56 0.59
CA LEU A 50 -6.10 -19.45 -0.29
C LEU A 50 -4.87 -19.24 -1.15
N ILE A 51 -4.94 -19.83 -2.34
CA ILE A 51 -4.02 -19.57 -3.43
C ILE A 51 -4.27 -18.13 -3.85
N ALA A 52 -3.41 -17.21 -3.42
CA ALA A 52 -3.47 -15.81 -3.82
C ALA A 52 -2.55 -15.55 -5.01
N ARG A 53 -3.02 -14.71 -5.94
CA ARG A 53 -2.17 -14.16 -7.00
C ARG A 53 -1.63 -12.82 -6.52
N CYS A 54 -0.32 -12.69 -6.45
CA CYS A 54 0.38 -11.52 -5.94
C CYS A 54 1.25 -10.90 -7.04
N VAL A 55 1.39 -9.58 -7.02
CA VAL A 55 2.37 -8.86 -7.84
C VAL A 55 3.63 -8.69 -6.99
N PRO A 56 4.78 -9.30 -7.37
CA PRO A 56 6.01 -9.13 -6.63
C PRO A 56 6.61 -7.75 -6.92
N LEU A 57 6.89 -6.98 -5.86
CA LEU A 57 7.50 -5.65 -5.98
C LEU A 57 9.01 -5.70 -6.26
N ARG A 58 9.70 -6.83 -6.02
CA ARG A 58 11.15 -6.98 -6.26
C ARG A 58 11.96 -5.78 -5.72
N GLU A 59 12.11 -5.80 -4.41
CA GLU A 59 12.80 -4.78 -3.64
C GLU A 59 14.09 -5.36 -3.07
N ALA A 60 15.04 -4.47 -2.72
CA ALA A 60 16.34 -4.87 -2.16
C ALA A 60 16.25 -5.64 -0.84
N GLY A 61 15.15 -5.49 -0.10
CA GLY A 61 14.93 -6.18 1.16
C GLY A 61 13.74 -5.60 1.91
N LEU A 62 13.62 -5.97 3.19
CA LEU A 62 12.53 -5.51 4.04
C LEU A 62 12.71 -4.04 4.45
N PRO A 63 11.63 -3.25 4.59
CA PRO A 63 11.73 -1.90 5.13
C PRO A 63 12.39 -1.85 6.52
N ASN A 64 13.08 -0.76 6.82
CA ASN A 64 13.85 -0.53 8.06
C ASN A 64 14.88 -1.64 8.36
N SER A 65 15.39 -2.33 7.35
CA SER A 65 16.40 -3.36 7.51
C SER A 65 17.76 -2.91 6.98
N SER A 66 18.81 -3.65 7.35
CA SER A 66 20.12 -3.50 6.73
C SER A 66 20.76 -4.87 6.56
N PHE A 67 21.58 -5.01 5.53
CA PHE A 67 22.27 -6.25 5.23
C PHE A 67 23.64 -5.97 4.61
N LEU A 68 24.48 -7.00 4.63
CA LEU A 68 25.87 -6.94 4.20
C LEU A 68 26.04 -7.75 2.91
N ILE A 69 26.73 -7.17 1.93
CA ILE A 69 27.13 -7.83 0.69
C ILE A 69 28.64 -7.90 0.65
N LYS A 70 29.19 -9.06 0.34
CA LYS A 70 30.60 -9.24 0.02
C LYS A 70 30.74 -9.71 -1.43
N PRO A 71 31.68 -9.16 -2.22
CA PRO A 71 32.02 -9.68 -3.52
C PRO A 71 32.39 -11.17 -3.44
N ASN A 72 31.86 -11.95 -4.36
CA ASN A 72 32.24 -13.34 -4.55
C ASN A 72 33.41 -13.43 -5.55
N PRO A 73 34.11 -14.58 -5.65
CA PRO A 73 35.24 -14.73 -6.57
C PRO A 73 34.94 -14.38 -8.05
N HIS A 74 33.72 -14.63 -8.52
CA HIS A 74 33.31 -14.30 -9.89
C HIS A 74 33.24 -12.79 -10.11
N ASP A 75 32.88 -12.00 -9.09
CA ASP A 75 32.77 -10.54 -9.25
C ASP A 75 34.13 -9.89 -9.57
N PHE A 76 35.23 -10.46 -9.04
CA PHE A 76 36.61 -10.03 -9.35
C PHE A 76 37.06 -10.40 -10.78
N LEU A 77 36.43 -11.38 -11.41
CA LEU A 77 36.76 -11.79 -12.78
C LEU A 77 36.11 -10.89 -13.83
N ILE A 78 34.99 -10.25 -13.48
CA ILE A 78 34.17 -9.46 -14.41
C ILE A 78 34.22 -7.96 -14.15
N SER A 79 34.94 -7.51 -13.11
CA SER A 79 34.98 -6.12 -12.69
C SER A 79 36.41 -5.63 -12.58
N ASP A 80 36.71 -4.48 -13.19
CA ASP A 80 38.08 -3.93 -13.18
C ASP A 80 38.49 -3.32 -11.83
N ASN A 81 37.53 -2.81 -11.05
CA ASN A 81 37.80 -1.96 -9.89
C ASN A 81 37.09 -2.40 -8.60
N ILE A 82 36.69 -3.67 -8.51
CA ILE A 82 36.01 -4.15 -7.30
C ILE A 82 37.01 -4.37 -6.16
N VAL A 83 36.66 -3.86 -4.97
CA VAL A 83 37.49 -4.01 -3.76
C VAL A 83 36.96 -5.16 -2.93
N ASP A 84 37.85 -6.04 -2.42
CA ASP A 84 37.51 -7.11 -1.47
C ASP A 84 37.19 -6.53 -0.10
N LYS A 85 35.96 -6.05 0.05
CA LYS A 85 35.40 -5.56 1.30
C LYS A 85 33.92 -5.86 1.38
N THR A 86 33.38 -5.70 2.59
CA THR A 86 31.94 -5.82 2.84
C THR A 86 31.27 -4.47 2.64
N TYR A 87 30.20 -4.45 1.85
CA TYR A 87 29.35 -3.29 1.60
C TYR A 87 28.08 -3.41 2.42
N LYS A 88 27.71 -2.33 3.13
CA LYS A 88 26.45 -2.24 3.86
C LYS A 88 25.37 -1.63 2.96
N ILE A 89 24.21 -2.26 2.92
CA ILE A 89 22.99 -1.68 2.35
C ILE A 89 22.02 -1.44 3.50
N SER A 90 21.51 -0.22 3.61
CA SER A 90 20.50 0.17 4.61
C SER A 90 19.25 0.61 3.88
N LEU A 91 18.10 0.14 4.35
CA LEU A 91 16.80 0.44 3.76
C LEU A 91 15.98 1.34 4.68
N ASP A 92 15.30 2.32 4.10
CA ASP A 92 14.40 3.22 4.82
C ASP A 92 13.06 2.54 5.19
N SER A 93 12.15 3.32 5.78
CA SER A 93 10.82 2.85 6.19
C SER A 93 9.91 2.42 5.04
N ASN A 94 10.26 2.79 3.82
CA ASN A 94 9.59 2.37 2.59
C ASN A 94 10.40 1.32 1.83
N GLY A 95 11.56 0.86 2.32
CA GLY A 95 12.40 -0.12 1.64
C GLY A 95 13.21 0.44 0.47
N PHE A 96 13.41 1.76 0.36
CA PHE A 96 14.42 2.31 -0.56
C PHE A 96 15.79 2.28 0.10
N ILE A 97 16.82 2.11 -0.73
CA ILE A 97 18.21 2.15 -0.27
C ILE A 97 18.53 3.58 0.13
N SER A 98 18.78 3.75 1.42
CA SER A 98 19.22 5.02 1.99
C SER A 98 20.53 5.38 1.32
N SER A 99 20.52 6.48 0.58
CA SER A 99 21.68 6.96 -0.16
C SER A 99 22.01 8.42 0.17
N ASN A 100 21.19 9.07 1.03
CA ASN A 100 21.49 10.31 1.74
C ASN A 100 20.44 10.56 2.84
N ILE A 101 20.78 11.47 3.77
CA ILE A 101 19.85 11.97 4.79
C ILE A 101 18.81 12.85 4.08
N GLU A 102 17.52 12.55 4.26
CA GLU A 102 16.43 13.40 3.78
C GLU A 102 16.66 14.84 4.25
N SER A 103 16.70 15.77 3.31
CA SER A 103 16.98 17.16 3.61
C SER A 103 15.71 17.86 4.05
N GLU A 104 15.72 18.42 5.26
CA GLU A 104 14.65 19.29 5.72
C GLU A 104 14.53 20.51 4.78
N GLY A 105 13.31 20.78 4.31
CA GLY A 105 13.03 21.82 3.32
C GLY A 105 13.38 21.43 1.88
N ALA A 106 13.49 20.14 1.56
CA ALA A 106 13.60 19.69 0.17
C ALA A 106 12.38 20.15 -0.65
N VAL A 107 12.63 20.64 -1.86
CA VAL A 107 11.60 21.16 -2.78
C VAL A 107 11.03 20.07 -3.69
N GLY A 108 11.59 18.87 -3.66
CA GLY A 108 11.06 17.72 -4.38
C GLY A 108 11.78 16.40 -4.11
N ASN A 109 11.16 15.33 -4.60
CA ASN A 109 11.61 13.94 -4.44
C ASN A 109 11.80 13.28 -5.80
N VAL A 110 12.96 12.64 -6.01
CA VAL A 110 13.32 11.89 -7.21
C VAL A 110 13.53 10.43 -6.86
N TYR A 111 12.81 9.53 -7.53
CA TYR A 111 12.91 8.09 -7.32
C TYR A 111 13.66 7.42 -8.46
N PHE A 112 14.73 6.69 -8.17
CA PHE A 112 15.46 5.89 -9.14
C PHE A 112 14.99 4.45 -9.05
N LEU A 113 14.29 3.97 -10.08
CA LEU A 113 13.89 2.57 -10.21
C LEU A 113 14.80 1.92 -11.24
N GLY A 114 15.42 0.79 -10.90
CA GLY A 114 16.51 0.28 -11.72
C GLY A 114 16.92 -1.16 -11.47
N GLY A 115 17.84 -1.63 -12.29
CA GLY A 115 18.54 -2.89 -12.12
C GLY A 115 19.71 -2.82 -11.12
N SER A 116 20.66 -3.74 -11.28
CA SER A 116 21.90 -3.82 -10.49
C SER A 116 22.75 -2.55 -10.55
N THR A 117 22.72 -1.83 -11.68
CA THR A 117 23.41 -0.56 -11.90
C THR A 117 22.84 0.55 -11.01
N THR A 118 21.53 0.62 -10.82
CA THR A 118 20.88 1.54 -9.87
C THR A 118 21.08 1.10 -8.43
N LEU A 119 21.00 -0.20 -8.16
CA LEU A 119 21.23 -0.78 -6.83
C LEU A 119 22.60 -0.40 -6.26
N CYS A 120 23.66 -0.36 -7.08
CA CYS A 120 25.01 0.00 -6.64
C CYS A 120 25.47 -0.83 -5.41
N ALA A 121 25.18 -2.14 -5.42
CA ALA A 121 25.36 -3.02 -4.28
C ALA A 121 26.81 -3.12 -3.76
N MET A 122 27.78 -2.98 -4.66
CA MET A 122 29.22 -3.07 -4.37
C MET A 122 29.89 -1.69 -4.51
N VAL A 123 29.17 -0.65 -4.13
CA VAL A 123 29.64 0.73 -4.08
C VAL A 123 29.39 1.24 -2.66
N ASP A 124 30.35 2.02 -2.14
CA ASP A 124 30.18 2.69 -0.86
C ASP A 124 28.94 3.56 -0.87
N ASP A 125 28.26 3.63 0.27
CA ASP A 125 26.96 4.29 0.40
C ASP A 125 26.97 5.73 -0.11
N SER A 126 28.01 6.48 0.28
CA SER A 126 28.24 7.87 -0.13
C SER A 126 28.62 8.05 -1.61
N LEU A 127 28.92 6.97 -2.32
CA LEU A 127 29.36 6.98 -3.72
C LEU A 127 28.30 6.40 -4.67
N ARG A 128 27.16 5.95 -4.16
CA ARG A 128 26.06 5.47 -5.02
C ARG A 128 25.48 6.63 -5.80
N PHE A 129 25.40 6.49 -7.13
CA PHE A 129 24.99 7.61 -7.98
C PHE A 129 23.62 8.20 -7.63
N PRO A 130 22.58 7.43 -7.21
CA PRO A 130 21.29 8.02 -6.86
C PRO A 130 21.42 9.05 -5.72
N GLY A 131 22.24 8.75 -4.71
CA GLY A 131 22.57 9.70 -3.63
C GLY A 131 23.39 10.87 -4.14
N LEU A 132 24.41 10.62 -4.96
CA LEU A 132 25.25 11.70 -5.54
C LEU A 132 24.45 12.71 -6.36
N VAL A 133 23.33 12.30 -6.98
CA VAL A 133 22.45 13.23 -7.71
C VAL A 133 21.88 14.31 -6.78
N SER A 134 21.50 13.98 -5.54
CA SER A 134 21.05 15.00 -4.58
C SER A 134 22.16 16.00 -4.24
N ASN A 135 23.41 15.55 -4.15
CA ASN A 135 24.57 16.43 -3.94
C ASN A 135 24.78 17.39 -5.13
N LEU A 136 24.57 16.92 -6.36
CA LEU A 136 24.66 17.75 -7.56
C LEU A 136 23.56 18.83 -7.58
N PHE A 137 22.33 18.49 -7.18
CA PHE A 137 21.26 19.49 -7.03
C PHE A 137 21.58 20.49 -5.92
N ALA A 138 22.11 20.02 -4.79
CA ALA A 138 22.49 20.89 -3.68
C ALA A 138 23.58 21.90 -4.08
N ASN A 139 24.55 21.49 -4.90
CA ASN A 139 25.57 22.39 -5.46
C ASN A 139 25.00 23.46 -6.41
N ALA A 140 23.76 23.29 -6.87
CA ALA A 140 23.00 24.25 -7.66
C ALA A 140 21.92 24.97 -6.83
N ASP A 141 22.09 25.01 -5.49
CA ASP A 141 21.16 25.59 -4.52
C ASP A 141 19.75 24.98 -4.53
N LEU A 142 19.61 23.74 -5.02
CA LEU A 142 18.34 23.00 -5.06
C LEU A 142 18.39 21.81 -4.10
N LYS A 143 17.57 21.84 -3.05
CA LYS A 143 17.45 20.70 -2.12
C LYS A 143 16.45 19.68 -2.66
N VAL A 144 16.94 18.53 -3.13
CA VAL A 144 16.11 17.44 -3.67
C VAL A 144 16.45 16.15 -2.95
N ASN A 145 15.43 15.43 -2.49
CA ASN A 145 15.62 14.10 -1.94
C ASN A 145 15.67 13.07 -3.07
N THR A 146 16.58 12.11 -2.97
CA THR A 146 16.74 11.04 -3.95
C THR A 146 16.58 9.68 -3.28
N PHE A 147 15.79 8.81 -3.89
CA PHE A 147 15.46 7.49 -3.36
C PHE A 147 15.93 6.42 -4.33
N ASN A 148 16.70 5.44 -3.84
CA ASN A 148 17.22 4.36 -4.65
C ASN A 148 16.37 3.08 -4.48
N GLY A 149 15.55 2.79 -5.49
CA GLY A 149 14.75 1.56 -5.61
C GLY A 149 15.35 0.55 -6.59
N GLY A 150 16.67 0.50 -6.72
CA GLY A 150 17.35 -0.48 -7.56
C GLY A 150 17.32 -1.88 -6.95
N GLU A 151 17.13 -2.91 -7.79
CA GLU A 151 17.24 -4.32 -7.39
C GLU A 151 17.87 -5.16 -8.52
N LYS A 152 18.59 -6.23 -8.17
CA LYS A 152 19.30 -7.06 -9.14
C LYS A 152 18.34 -7.66 -10.15
N SER A 153 18.72 -7.61 -11.43
CA SER A 153 17.95 -8.19 -12.53
C SER A 153 16.53 -7.60 -12.70
N ASN A 154 16.21 -6.44 -12.10
CA ASN A 154 14.96 -5.75 -12.39
C ASN A 154 14.91 -5.27 -13.84
N HIS A 155 13.84 -5.63 -14.55
CA HIS A 155 13.50 -5.11 -15.88
C HIS A 155 12.38 -4.06 -15.82
N THR A 156 12.00 -3.47 -16.95
CA THR A 156 10.98 -2.41 -17.03
C THR A 156 9.68 -2.77 -16.30
N LEU A 157 9.13 -3.95 -16.53
CA LEU A 157 7.86 -4.34 -15.89
C LEU A 157 7.95 -4.46 -14.36
N ASN A 158 9.09 -4.84 -13.76
CA ASN A 158 9.26 -4.81 -12.31
C ASN A 158 9.18 -3.38 -11.77
N SER A 159 9.79 -2.43 -12.48
CA SER A 159 9.74 -1.03 -12.06
C SER A 159 8.41 -0.36 -12.30
N ILE A 160 7.65 -0.78 -13.31
CA ILE A 160 6.26 -0.34 -13.45
C ILE A 160 5.45 -0.82 -12.25
N ASN A 161 5.64 -2.07 -11.81
CA ASN A 161 4.97 -2.57 -10.62
C ASN A 161 5.37 -1.79 -9.37
N ASN A 162 6.65 -1.48 -9.18
CA ASN A 162 7.10 -0.59 -8.10
C ASN A 162 6.52 0.81 -8.23
N LEU A 163 6.51 1.39 -9.42
CA LEU A 163 5.94 2.71 -9.64
C LEU A 163 4.47 2.75 -9.19
N ILE A 164 3.66 1.82 -9.68
CA ILE A 164 2.21 1.79 -9.43
C ILE A 164 1.90 1.43 -7.96
N ASN A 165 2.57 0.42 -7.40
CA ASN A 165 2.17 -0.10 -6.09
C ASN A 165 2.91 0.56 -4.92
N LYS A 166 4.03 1.24 -5.20
CA LYS A 166 4.92 1.82 -4.16
C LYS A 166 5.15 3.31 -4.34
N VAL A 167 5.51 3.78 -5.52
CA VAL A 167 5.97 5.17 -5.69
C VAL A 167 4.81 6.15 -5.92
N ILE A 168 3.74 5.75 -6.60
CA ILE A 168 2.67 6.68 -7.02
C ILE A 168 1.93 7.34 -5.85
N HIS A 169 1.93 6.70 -4.69
CA HIS A 169 1.29 7.22 -3.48
C HIS A 169 2.25 8.02 -2.59
N THR A 170 3.50 8.23 -3.03
CA THR A 170 4.45 9.13 -2.38
C THR A 170 4.39 10.53 -3.00
N ASN A 171 5.10 11.49 -2.41
CA ASN A 171 5.24 12.84 -2.97
C ASN A 171 6.32 12.90 -4.07
N ALA A 172 6.36 11.91 -4.97
CA ALA A 172 7.33 11.86 -6.07
C ALA A 172 7.09 13.00 -7.07
N ASN A 173 8.15 13.77 -7.38
CA ASN A 173 8.12 14.77 -8.45
C ASN A 173 8.68 14.21 -9.76
N MET A 174 9.59 13.23 -9.66
CA MET A 174 10.21 12.58 -10.81
C MET A 174 10.55 11.13 -10.48
N VAL A 175 10.39 10.27 -11.49
CA VAL A 175 10.84 8.89 -11.43
C VAL A 175 11.77 8.63 -12.61
N VAL A 176 12.97 8.15 -12.32
CA VAL A 176 13.99 7.79 -13.30
C VAL A 176 14.02 6.27 -13.38
N MET A 177 13.72 5.70 -14.55
CA MET A 177 13.72 4.26 -14.79
C MET A 177 14.95 3.85 -15.61
N MET A 178 15.74 2.88 -15.11
CA MET A 178 17.01 2.48 -15.74
C MET A 178 17.18 0.95 -15.76
N HIS A 179 16.65 0.32 -16.82
CA HIS A 179 16.56 -1.15 -16.93
C HIS A 179 17.06 -1.76 -18.23
N ASN A 180 17.34 -0.92 -19.25
CA ASN A 180 17.44 -1.30 -20.66
C ASN A 180 18.28 -2.56 -20.95
N VAL A 181 19.37 -2.79 -20.21
CA VAL A 181 20.21 -3.99 -20.41
C VAL A 181 19.55 -5.30 -19.93
N ASN A 182 18.78 -5.25 -18.84
CA ASN A 182 18.08 -6.44 -18.32
C ASN A 182 16.92 -6.81 -19.24
N ASP A 183 16.19 -5.81 -19.72
CA ASP A 183 15.14 -5.91 -20.73
C ASP A 183 15.65 -6.54 -22.03
N LEU A 184 16.75 -6.01 -22.58
CA LEU A 184 17.40 -6.58 -23.76
C LEU A 184 17.83 -8.03 -23.53
N SER A 185 18.48 -8.30 -22.40
CA SER A 185 18.92 -9.65 -22.05
C SER A 185 17.72 -10.60 -21.96
N TYR A 186 16.63 -10.17 -21.30
CA TYR A 186 15.41 -10.95 -21.18
C TYR A 186 14.81 -11.26 -22.56
N MET A 187 14.67 -10.25 -23.41
CA MET A 187 14.15 -10.43 -24.78
C MET A 187 15.04 -11.33 -25.64
N MET A 188 16.37 -11.24 -25.50
CA MET A 188 17.29 -12.12 -26.23
C MET A 188 17.20 -13.58 -25.80
N TYR A 189 17.02 -13.85 -24.50
CA TYR A 189 16.93 -15.21 -23.99
C TYR A 189 15.54 -15.84 -24.17
N PHE A 190 14.48 -15.08 -23.97
CA PHE A 190 13.11 -15.62 -23.88
C PHE A 190 12.18 -15.17 -25.01
N GLY A 191 12.58 -14.19 -25.83
CA GLY A 191 11.80 -13.69 -26.97
C GLY A 191 10.54 -12.88 -26.62
N ASP A 192 10.14 -12.83 -25.36
CA ASP A 192 8.96 -12.12 -24.87
C ASP A 192 9.12 -11.76 -23.38
N TYR A 193 8.53 -10.64 -22.96
CA TYR A 193 8.40 -10.20 -21.56
C TYR A 193 7.44 -11.06 -20.75
N PHE A 194 6.45 -11.70 -21.40
CA PHE A 194 5.44 -12.52 -20.74
C PHE A 194 5.74 -14.02 -20.83
N SER A 195 6.98 -14.39 -21.15
CA SER A 195 7.40 -15.79 -21.18
C SER A 195 7.08 -16.48 -19.86
N GLN A 196 6.47 -17.66 -19.93
CA GLN A 196 5.99 -18.40 -18.75
C GLN A 196 7.11 -19.13 -17.99
N ASP A 197 8.36 -18.75 -18.24
CA ASP A 197 9.50 -19.47 -17.71
C ASP A 197 9.48 -19.52 -16.18
N GLU A 198 10.05 -20.58 -15.62
CA GLU A 198 9.87 -20.96 -14.22
C GLU A 198 10.64 -20.08 -13.23
N ASP A 199 11.48 -19.18 -13.72
CA ASP A 199 12.31 -18.33 -12.88
C ASP A 199 11.42 -17.34 -12.10
N PHE A 200 11.10 -17.71 -10.86
CA PHE A 200 10.18 -17.01 -9.95
C PHE A 200 10.49 -15.51 -9.85
N PHE A 201 11.76 -15.14 -9.97
CA PHE A 201 12.24 -13.77 -9.86
C PHE A 201 11.93 -12.90 -11.09
N ARG A 202 11.45 -13.47 -12.19
CA ARG A 202 11.12 -12.72 -13.42
C ARG A 202 9.62 -12.69 -13.70
N ARG A 203 8.84 -13.41 -12.90
CA ARG A 203 7.38 -13.46 -13.02
C ARG A 203 6.74 -12.15 -12.55
N LEU A 204 5.82 -11.63 -13.36
CA LEU A 204 5.00 -10.46 -13.00
C LEU A 204 3.89 -10.78 -12.01
N ILE A 205 3.47 -12.04 -11.97
CA ILE A 205 2.43 -12.55 -11.09
C ILE A 205 2.93 -13.84 -10.51
N VAL A 206 2.96 -13.92 -9.18
CA VAL A 206 3.33 -15.11 -8.44
C VAL A 206 2.13 -15.64 -7.69
N THR A 207 2.03 -16.95 -7.61
CA THR A 207 1.01 -17.63 -6.83
C THR A 207 1.59 -17.91 -5.44
N ALA A 208 1.02 -17.29 -4.41
CA ALA A 208 1.45 -17.46 -3.03
C ALA A 208 0.44 -18.29 -2.24
N TYR A 209 0.94 -19.24 -1.47
CA TYR A 209 0.15 -19.94 -0.46
C TYR A 209 0.01 -19.03 0.76
N ILE A 210 -1.23 -18.65 1.10
CA ILE A 210 -1.51 -17.94 2.35
C ILE A 210 -1.78 -18.99 3.44
N PRO A 211 -0.91 -19.13 4.46
CA PRO A 211 -1.16 -20.07 5.55
C PRO A 211 -2.43 -19.67 6.32
N GLU A 212 -3.31 -20.63 6.55
CA GLU A 212 -4.60 -20.48 7.23
C GLU A 212 -4.53 -19.69 8.56
N LYS A 213 -3.39 -19.76 9.27
CA LYS A 213 -3.17 -19.06 10.54
C LYS A 213 -3.15 -17.52 10.45
N THR A 214 -2.90 -16.92 9.28
CA THR A 214 -2.93 -15.44 9.13
C THR A 214 -4.32 -14.90 8.83
N ASN A 215 -5.29 -15.76 8.48
CA ASN A 215 -6.66 -15.33 8.18
C ASN A 215 -7.49 -14.96 9.40
N ASN A 216 -7.21 -15.56 10.56
CA ASN A 216 -8.04 -15.32 11.76
C ASN A 216 -7.88 -13.91 12.35
N SER A 217 -6.84 -13.15 12.01
CA SER A 217 -6.67 -11.76 12.48
C SER A 217 -6.99 -10.71 11.41
N LEU A 218 -6.67 -10.96 10.14
CA LEU A 218 -6.84 -9.97 9.06
C LEU A 218 -8.22 -10.00 8.39
N ILE A 219 -8.82 -11.19 8.21
CA ILE A 219 -10.17 -11.31 7.62
C ILE A 219 -11.25 -10.98 8.67
N ASN A 220 -11.02 -11.36 9.92
CA ASN A 220 -11.96 -11.09 11.02
C ASN A 220 -12.02 -9.61 11.43
N LEU A 221 -11.02 -8.77 11.12
CA LEU A 221 -11.08 -7.34 11.47
C LEU A 221 -11.91 -6.50 10.51
N HIS A 222 -12.04 -6.91 9.23
CA HIS A 222 -12.56 -6.01 8.19
C HIS A 222 -13.82 -6.45 7.45
N THR A 223 -14.27 -7.72 7.57
CA THR A 223 -15.40 -8.21 6.73
C THR A 223 -16.57 -8.84 7.49
N SER A 224 -16.41 -9.18 8.77
CA SER A 224 -17.45 -9.88 9.54
C SER A 224 -18.27 -8.99 10.48
N SER A 225 -17.79 -7.80 10.89
CA SER A 225 -18.56 -7.03 11.88
C SER A 225 -19.88 -6.51 11.30
N LEU A 226 -20.98 -6.74 12.02
CA LEU A 226 -22.30 -6.14 11.78
C LEU A 226 -22.21 -4.64 11.44
N ILE A 227 -21.27 -3.92 12.07
CA ILE A 227 -20.99 -2.49 11.82
C ILE A 227 -20.59 -2.24 10.36
N PHE A 228 -19.71 -3.06 9.78
CA PHE A 228 -19.30 -2.91 8.38
C PHE A 228 -20.46 -3.18 7.42
N ARG A 229 -21.27 -4.20 7.68
CA ARG A 229 -22.43 -4.55 6.85
C ARG A 229 -23.53 -3.50 6.95
N ILE A 230 -23.83 -3.00 8.16
CA ILE A 230 -24.74 -1.87 8.38
C ILE A 230 -24.21 -0.63 7.67
N LYS A 231 -22.92 -0.30 7.83
CA LYS A 231 -22.29 0.85 7.18
C LYS A 231 -22.40 0.76 5.65
N LYS A 232 -22.16 -0.43 5.07
CA LYS A 232 -22.26 -0.67 3.63
C LYS A 232 -23.72 -0.57 3.14
N SER A 233 -24.68 -1.15 3.86
CA SER A 233 -26.11 -1.03 3.54
C SER A 233 -26.59 0.42 3.64
N PHE A 234 -26.13 1.15 4.66
CA PHE A 234 -26.44 2.57 4.83
C PHE A 234 -25.83 3.43 3.72
N GLN A 235 -24.59 3.14 3.31
CA GLN A 235 -23.93 3.77 2.16
C GLN A 235 -24.63 3.45 0.84
N ALA A 236 -25.16 2.24 0.67
CA ALA A 236 -25.88 1.84 -0.54
C ALA A 236 -27.27 2.50 -0.64
N LEU A 237 -27.97 2.65 0.49
CA LEU A 237 -29.27 3.32 0.57
C LEU A 237 -29.15 4.84 0.47
N TYR A 238 -28.05 5.39 0.98
CA TYR A 238 -27.78 6.82 0.95
C TYR A 238 -26.36 7.08 0.45
N PRO A 239 -26.14 6.88 -0.87
CA PRO A 239 -24.86 7.25 -1.47
C PRO A 239 -24.65 8.74 -1.21
N ASN A 240 -23.49 9.09 -0.65
CA ASN A 240 -23.08 10.45 -0.26
C ASN A 240 -23.45 10.94 1.15
N VAL A 241 -24.01 10.16 2.08
CA VAL A 241 -24.21 10.64 3.48
C VAL A 241 -22.91 11.14 4.13
N TYR A 242 -21.80 10.45 3.89
CA TYR A 242 -20.50 10.90 4.39
C TYR A 242 -19.99 12.15 3.67
N GLY A 243 -20.29 12.32 2.38
CA GLY A 243 -20.00 13.53 1.62
C GLY A 243 -20.81 14.72 2.14
N SER A 244 -22.12 14.55 2.31
CA SER A 244 -23.01 15.56 2.87
C SER A 244 -22.68 15.91 4.32
N LEU A 245 -22.30 14.94 5.16
CA LEU A 245 -21.84 15.20 6.53
C LEU A 245 -20.49 15.93 6.55
N TYR A 246 -19.59 15.62 5.60
CA TYR A 246 -18.31 16.32 5.45
C TYR A 246 -18.51 17.76 4.97
N GLU A 247 -19.38 18.00 3.98
CA GLU A 247 -19.80 19.33 3.54
C GLU A 247 -20.48 20.11 4.67
N LEU A 248 -21.35 19.46 5.45
CA LEU A 248 -21.99 20.09 6.61
C LEU A 248 -20.96 20.47 7.68
N LYS A 249 -19.97 19.60 7.94
CA LYS A 249 -18.86 19.89 8.86
C LYS A 249 -17.97 21.01 8.36
N GLN A 250 -17.68 21.07 7.06
CA GLN A 250 -16.94 22.17 6.43
C GLN A 250 -17.72 23.49 6.52
N ASN A 251 -19.04 23.46 6.28
CA ASN A 251 -19.92 24.63 6.39
C ASN A 251 -20.10 25.11 7.83
N VAL A 252 -19.99 24.23 8.83
CA VAL A 252 -20.03 24.58 10.26
C VAL A 252 -18.68 25.12 10.75
N ASN A 253 -17.57 24.74 10.13
CA ASN A 253 -16.21 25.07 10.59
C ASN A 253 -15.47 26.14 9.76
N ASN A 254 -16.01 26.59 8.62
CA ASN A 254 -15.33 27.59 7.79
C ASN A 254 -15.90 29.00 7.99
N ASP A 255 -15.12 29.79 8.74
CA ASP A 255 -14.68 31.09 8.23
C ASP A 255 -14.13 30.95 6.79
N PRO A 256 -14.33 31.95 5.91
CA PRO A 256 -14.17 31.77 4.47
C PRO A 256 -12.70 31.68 4.07
N ILE A 257 -12.24 30.47 3.71
CA ILE A 257 -11.01 30.29 2.94
C ILE A 257 -11.31 29.47 1.68
N ALA A 258 -10.81 29.99 0.56
CA ALA A 258 -11.17 29.69 -0.82
C ALA A 258 -11.22 28.19 -1.21
N VAL A 259 -12.29 27.84 -1.91
CA VAL A 259 -12.46 26.57 -2.63
C VAL A 259 -11.65 26.63 -3.93
N VAL A 260 -10.74 25.67 -4.13
CA VAL A 260 -10.19 25.33 -5.45
C VAL A 260 -10.89 24.05 -5.92
N PRO A 261 -11.49 24.00 -7.13
CA PRO A 261 -12.29 22.86 -7.56
C PRO A 261 -11.41 21.70 -8.06
N ASN A 262 -11.68 20.50 -7.53
CA ASN A 262 -11.16 19.23 -8.04
C ASN A 262 -11.86 18.86 -9.35
N PHE A 263 -11.08 18.66 -10.42
CA PHE A 263 -11.50 17.98 -11.64
C PHE A 263 -10.63 16.75 -11.85
N TRP A 264 -11.19 15.56 -11.64
CA TRP A 264 -10.78 14.34 -12.35
C TRP A 264 -12.03 13.49 -12.57
N THR A 265 -12.59 13.61 -13.77
CA THR A 265 -13.55 12.65 -14.33
C THR A 265 -12.73 11.70 -15.20
N ILE A 266 -12.79 10.41 -14.88
CA ILE A 266 -12.17 9.33 -15.64
C ILE A 266 -12.98 9.13 -16.93
N VAL A 267 -12.28 9.12 -18.08
CA VAL A 267 -12.71 8.47 -19.33
C VAL A 267 -11.78 7.29 -19.55
#